data_AF-A0A7I8X834-F1
#
_entry.id   AF-A0A7I8X834-F1
#
_cell.length_a   1.000
_cell.length_b   1.000
_cell.length_c   1.000
_cell.angle_alpha   90.00
_cell.angle_beta   90.00
_cell.angle_gamma   90.00
#
_symmetry.space_group_name_H-M   'P 1'
#
loop_
_entity.id
_entity.type
_entity.pdbx_description
1 polymer ?
#
loop_
_entity_poly.entity_id
_entity_poly.type
_entity_poly.pdbx_seq_one_letter_code
_entity_poly.pdbx_strand_id
1 'polypeptide(L)'
;MARVGPWAHIVHDRRLRAAVLAFLPIFLSLLFLERLNSWIFTLAVILVTAVMSYFVTDAHYIQYSGQAFICGLLAGYSICVQLFGTSYTMVFFTRYTLMLTLFHFSEFVFTALTNNENLKVDSFLWNHSLEYWVAAITSWLEFGLESLFVPQLLVNYVSLFGVLICLTGEVIRKLAMWHASTAFTHLIAIRRNKGHNLITNGIYSVVRHPGYLGWFLWSIGTQIILCNPFCLMAYAYVSYRFFDDRIYEEERYLLEFFGKRYRDYKRRVPSGIPGIYGVNMGRRPARCYRYIKNKPYPKSRFCRGVPDAKIRIFDLGRKKATVDEFPSCVHLISNEREHLSSEALEAARICANKYMIKTCGKEGFHMRVRKHPYHVVRINKMLSCAGADRLQTGMRGAFGKPQGLVARVGIGDILLSVRIRDHQVEHALEAFRRAKFKFPGRQYVVVSRKWGFTKFDREDYEQYRKEGRVVPDGVHCKFIREHGPLAEWVNNPI
;
A
#
# COMPACT_ATOMS: atom_id res chain seq x y z
N MET A 1 45.04 -10.31 24.09
CA MET A 1 44.73 -9.47 22.91
C MET A 1 43.53 -8.59 23.26
N ALA A 2 43.76 -7.30 23.48
CA ALA A 2 42.72 -6.33 23.83
C ALA A 2 41.66 -6.28 22.73
N ARG A 3 40.38 -6.39 23.09
CA ARG A 3 39.25 -6.18 22.17
C ARG A 3 39.28 -4.72 21.76
N VAL A 4 39.77 -4.49 20.55
CA VAL A 4 39.71 -3.19 19.89
C VAL A 4 38.24 -2.77 19.84
N GLY A 5 37.92 -1.58 20.37
CA GLY A 5 36.54 -1.11 20.48
C GLY A 5 35.83 -1.06 19.12
N PRO A 6 34.48 -1.01 19.10
CA PRO A 6 33.66 -1.08 17.87
C PRO A 6 33.98 0.01 16.83
N TRP A 7 34.84 0.98 17.14
CA TRP A 7 35.15 2.16 16.33
C TRP A 7 36.56 2.20 15.75
N ALA A 8 37.44 1.24 16.07
CA ALA A 8 38.81 1.30 15.56
C ALA A 8 38.94 1.09 14.06
N HIS A 9 37.94 0.45 13.43
CA HIS A 9 37.88 0.32 11.99
C HIS A 9 37.73 1.67 11.28
N ILE A 10 37.15 2.69 11.92
CA ILE A 10 36.97 4.04 11.34
C ILE A 10 38.31 4.73 11.11
N VAL A 11 39.19 4.69 12.10
CA VAL A 11 40.52 5.34 12.04
C VAL A 11 41.40 4.70 10.96
N HIS A 12 41.15 3.43 10.65
CA HIS A 12 41.90 2.66 9.67
C HIS A 12 41.22 2.54 8.30
N ASP A 13 39.98 3.00 8.12
CA ASP A 13 39.31 2.95 6.82
C ASP A 13 39.89 4.00 5.86
N ARG A 14 40.70 3.52 4.92
CA ARG A 14 41.37 4.34 3.91
C ARG A 14 40.39 5.03 2.95
N ARG A 15 39.21 4.46 2.70
CA ARG A 15 38.17 5.07 1.84
C ARG A 15 37.55 6.28 2.52
N LEU A 16 37.15 6.14 3.79
CA LEU A 16 36.60 7.25 4.57
C LEU A 16 37.66 8.34 4.76
N ARG A 17 38.90 7.96 5.07
CA ARG A 17 40.02 8.91 5.22
C ARG A 17 40.27 9.68 3.92
N ALA A 18 40.30 9.01 2.77
CA ALA A 18 40.43 9.67 1.47
C ALA A 18 39.32 10.69 1.21
N ALA A 19 38.06 10.33 1.50
CA ALA A 19 36.92 11.23 1.34
C ALA A 19 36.99 12.45 2.28
N VAL A 20 37.30 12.26 3.57
CA VAL A 20 37.38 13.37 4.53
C VAL A 20 38.55 14.30 4.23
N LEU A 21 39.72 13.74 3.88
CA LEU A 21 40.90 14.53 3.49
C LEU A 21 40.69 15.31 2.19
N ALA A 22 39.79 14.86 1.32
CA ALA A 22 39.41 15.60 0.12
C ALA A 22 38.36 16.68 0.41
N PHE A 23 37.36 16.40 1.25
CA PHE A 23 36.26 17.30 1.57
C PHE A 23 36.69 18.48 2.44
N LEU A 24 37.39 18.22 3.54
CA LEU A 24 37.60 19.22 4.60
C LEU A 24 38.49 20.39 4.17
N PRO A 25 39.63 20.18 3.47
CA PRO A 25 40.48 21.28 3.03
C PRO A 25 39.77 22.22 2.07
N ILE A 26 39.11 21.71 1.02
CA ILE A 26 38.41 22.56 0.04
C ILE A 26 37.23 23.29 0.69
N PHE A 27 36.46 22.62 1.55
CA PHE A 27 35.35 23.22 2.28
C PHE A 27 35.83 24.40 3.14
N LEU A 28 36.85 24.19 3.99
CA LEU A 28 37.39 25.25 4.85
C LEU A 28 38.04 26.36 4.03
N SER A 29 38.77 26.03 2.98
CA SER A 29 39.44 27.02 2.11
C SER A 29 38.43 28.02 1.56
N LEU A 30 37.30 27.55 1.03
CA LEU A 30 36.26 28.41 0.46
C LEU A 30 35.59 29.32 1.50
N LEU A 31 35.47 28.89 2.76
CA LEU A 31 34.92 29.73 3.83
C LEU A 31 35.83 30.93 4.16
N PHE A 32 37.15 30.80 3.96
CA PHE A 32 38.11 31.89 4.19
C PHE A 32 38.28 32.83 2.99
N LEU A 33 37.92 32.38 1.78
CA LEU A 33 38.30 33.04 0.52
C LEU A 33 37.47 34.26 0.14
N GLU A 34 36.20 34.35 0.57
CA GLU A 34 35.33 35.46 0.17
C GLU A 34 35.79 36.82 0.73
N ARG A 35 36.60 36.80 1.80
CA ARG A 35 37.20 38.01 2.37
C ARG A 35 38.21 38.70 1.44
N LEU A 36 38.67 38.01 0.40
CA LEU A 36 39.70 38.50 -0.54
C LEU A 36 39.13 38.99 -1.89
N ASN A 37 37.82 38.82 -2.14
CA ASN A 37 37.06 39.30 -3.31
C ASN A 37 37.78 39.16 -4.68
N SER A 38 38.49 38.04 -4.91
CA SER A 38 39.22 37.77 -6.15
C SER A 38 38.87 36.39 -6.69
N TRP A 39 38.14 36.35 -7.81
CA TRP A 39 37.72 35.10 -8.46
C TRP A 39 38.91 34.27 -8.96
N ILE A 40 40.00 34.93 -9.39
CA ILE A 40 41.25 34.27 -9.83
C ILE A 40 41.88 33.53 -8.65
N PHE A 41 41.91 34.17 -7.47
CA PHE A 41 42.47 33.56 -6.27
C PHE A 41 41.63 32.36 -5.81
N THR A 42 40.30 32.46 -5.87
CA THR A 42 39.41 31.33 -5.58
C THR A 42 39.66 30.15 -6.51
N LEU A 43 39.78 30.38 -7.82
CA LEU A 43 40.11 29.32 -8.79
C LEU A 43 41.49 28.70 -8.53
N ALA A 44 42.48 29.52 -8.19
CA ALA A 44 43.82 29.04 -7.85
C ALA A 44 43.80 28.12 -6.62
N VAL A 45 43.04 28.48 -5.56
CA VAL A 45 42.92 27.63 -4.37
C VAL A 45 42.16 26.34 -4.65
N ILE A 46 41.10 26.38 -5.48
CA ILE A 46 40.40 25.17 -5.92
C ILE A 46 41.37 24.24 -6.68
N LEU A 47 42.18 24.79 -7.60
CA LEU A 47 43.15 24.01 -8.35
C LEU A 47 44.22 23.40 -7.45
N VAL A 48 44.81 24.19 -6.56
CA VAL A 48 45.85 23.73 -5.62
C VAL A 48 45.30 22.65 -4.70
N THR A 49 44.11 22.83 -4.12
CA THR A 49 43.48 21.83 -3.25
C THR A 49 43.08 20.57 -4.01
N ALA A 50 42.64 20.67 -5.27
CA ALA A 50 42.36 19.51 -6.12
C ALA A 50 43.63 18.70 -6.41
N VAL A 51 44.72 19.39 -6.78
CA VAL A 51 46.03 18.76 -7.02
C VAL A 51 46.58 18.12 -5.74
N MET A 52 46.51 18.81 -4.61
CA MET A 52 46.92 18.25 -3.31
C MET A 52 46.07 17.03 -2.93
N SER A 53 44.75 17.09 -3.13
CA SER A 53 43.85 15.96 -2.88
C SER A 53 44.21 14.75 -3.74
N TYR A 54 44.55 14.96 -5.02
CA TYR A 54 45.00 13.92 -5.94
C TYR A 54 46.30 13.25 -5.46
N PHE A 55 47.32 14.02 -5.05
CA PHE A 55 48.59 13.48 -4.60
C PHE A 55 48.55 12.81 -3.22
N VAL A 56 47.66 13.27 -2.33
CA VAL A 56 47.49 12.67 -0.98
C VAL A 56 46.69 11.38 -1.03
N THR A 57 45.89 11.15 -2.09
CA THR A 57 45.02 9.99 -2.23
C THR A 57 45.67 8.88 -3.05
N ASP A 58 45.71 7.66 -2.52
CA ASP A 58 46.11 6.47 -3.29
C ASP A 58 45.19 6.28 -4.51
N ALA A 59 45.74 5.90 -5.66
CA ALA A 59 45.02 5.74 -6.93
C ALA A 59 43.78 4.84 -6.80
N HIS A 60 43.80 3.84 -5.92
CA HIS A 60 42.65 2.95 -5.66
C HIS A 60 41.44 3.67 -5.04
N TYR A 61 41.64 4.80 -4.35
CA TYR A 61 40.60 5.54 -3.63
C TYR A 61 40.26 6.89 -4.27
N ILE A 62 40.81 7.18 -5.44
CA ILE A 62 40.66 8.46 -6.12
C ILE A 62 39.20 8.82 -6.41
N GLN A 63 38.36 7.83 -6.72
CA GLN A 63 36.93 8.06 -6.97
C GLN A 63 36.18 8.54 -5.73
N TYR A 64 36.55 8.03 -4.54
CA TYR A 64 35.98 8.48 -3.26
C TYR A 64 36.40 9.91 -2.94
N SER A 65 37.68 10.21 -3.13
CA SER A 65 38.25 11.55 -2.94
C SER A 65 37.62 12.56 -3.91
N GLY A 66 37.49 12.21 -5.20
CA GLY A 66 36.90 13.09 -6.21
C GLY A 66 35.45 13.45 -5.91
N GLN A 67 34.59 12.48 -5.55
CA GLN A 67 33.20 12.77 -5.20
C GLN A 67 33.09 13.59 -3.90
N ALA A 68 33.92 13.29 -2.89
CA ALA A 68 33.96 14.05 -1.66
C ALA A 68 34.48 15.48 -1.85
N PHE A 69 35.46 15.67 -2.74
CA PHE A 69 35.98 16.99 -3.12
C PHE A 69 34.88 17.84 -3.76
N ILE A 70 34.09 17.27 -4.69
CA ILE A 70 32.94 17.96 -5.30
C ILE A 70 31.91 18.35 -4.22
N CYS A 71 31.59 17.45 -3.29
CA CYS A 71 30.71 17.79 -2.17
C CYS A 71 31.26 18.96 -1.33
N GLY A 72 32.55 18.94 -1.01
CA GLY A 72 33.20 19.98 -0.20
C GLY A 72 33.26 21.33 -0.91
N LEU A 73 33.56 21.32 -2.20
CA LEU A 73 33.53 22.50 -3.08
C LEU A 73 32.15 23.14 -3.09
N LEU A 74 31.11 22.35 -3.41
CA LEU A 74 29.75 22.85 -3.52
C LEU A 74 29.19 23.30 -2.16
N ALA A 75 29.47 22.59 -1.07
CA ALA A 75 29.05 22.97 0.27
C ALA A 75 29.75 24.25 0.76
N GLY A 76 31.07 24.36 0.54
CA GLY A 76 31.85 25.54 0.91
C GLY A 76 31.39 26.78 0.15
N TYR A 77 31.22 26.67 -1.16
CA TYR A 77 30.68 27.73 -2.01
C TYR A 77 29.24 28.10 -1.61
N SER A 78 28.40 27.13 -1.27
CA SER A 78 27.03 27.40 -0.88
C SER A 78 26.93 28.20 0.42
N ILE A 79 27.74 27.87 1.44
CA ILE A 79 27.78 28.62 2.71
C ILE A 79 28.33 30.04 2.51
N CYS A 80 29.38 30.17 1.71
CA CYS A 80 29.98 31.43 1.26
C CYS A 80 28.90 32.38 0.70
N VAL A 81 28.19 31.94 -0.35
CA VAL A 81 27.05 32.71 -0.94
C VAL A 81 25.94 32.97 0.07
N GLN A 82 25.71 32.08 1.03
CA GLN A 82 24.69 32.28 2.08
C GLN A 82 25.02 33.40 3.06
N LEU A 83 26.29 33.56 3.39
CA LEU A 83 26.75 34.52 4.40
C LEU A 83 26.96 35.91 3.80
N PHE A 84 27.40 35.99 2.55
CA PHE A 84 27.91 37.22 1.96
C PHE A 84 27.33 37.54 0.57
N GLY A 85 26.62 36.58 -0.04
CA GLY A 85 26.05 36.75 -1.37
C GLY A 85 24.92 37.78 -1.42
N THR A 86 24.94 38.63 -2.43
CA THR A 86 23.95 39.71 -2.63
C THR A 86 22.78 39.32 -3.55
N SER A 87 22.96 38.29 -4.38
CA SER A 87 21.92 37.82 -5.31
C SER A 87 20.93 36.89 -4.63
N TYR A 88 19.68 37.32 -4.55
CA TYR A 88 18.59 36.57 -3.92
C TYR A 88 18.34 35.21 -4.59
N THR A 89 18.39 35.14 -5.92
CA THR A 89 18.26 33.88 -6.66
C THR A 89 19.38 32.90 -6.33
N MET A 90 20.62 33.39 -6.26
CA MET A 90 21.77 32.55 -5.91
C MET A 90 21.64 32.02 -4.49
N VAL A 91 21.23 32.87 -3.54
CA VAL A 91 20.98 32.49 -2.15
C VAL A 91 19.98 31.32 -2.04
N PHE A 92 18.90 31.29 -2.83
CA PHE A 92 17.94 30.18 -2.78
C PHE A 92 18.52 28.90 -3.37
N PHE A 93 19.18 29.01 -4.53
CA PHE A 93 19.79 27.88 -5.22
C PHE A 93 20.94 27.26 -4.40
N THR A 94 21.73 28.07 -3.70
CA THR A 94 22.81 27.58 -2.84
C THR A 94 22.30 26.95 -1.55
N ARG A 95 21.13 27.34 -1.00
CA ARG A 95 20.49 26.57 0.09
C ARG A 95 20.12 25.16 -0.35
N TYR A 96 19.53 25.05 -1.54
CA TYR A 96 19.20 23.76 -2.14
C TYR A 96 20.47 22.92 -2.36
N THR A 97 21.50 23.53 -2.96
CA THR A 97 22.79 22.87 -3.22
C THR A 97 23.49 22.43 -1.94
N LEU A 98 23.42 23.23 -0.88
CA LEU A 98 23.93 22.87 0.43
C LEU A 98 23.20 21.64 1.00
N MET A 99 21.87 21.61 0.96
CA MET A 99 21.11 20.44 1.44
C MET A 99 21.39 19.19 0.59
N LEU A 100 21.59 19.34 -0.72
CA LEU A 100 21.94 18.25 -1.63
C LEU A 100 23.31 17.65 -1.32
N THR A 101 24.33 18.51 -1.19
CA THR A 101 25.71 18.09 -0.90
C THR A 101 25.84 17.47 0.47
N LEU A 102 25.16 18.05 1.48
CA LEU A 102 25.10 17.48 2.82
C LEU A 102 24.47 16.09 2.79
N PHE A 103 23.32 15.90 2.11
CA PHE A 103 22.66 14.60 1.99
C PHE A 103 23.58 13.52 1.42
N HIS A 104 24.24 13.79 0.29
CA HIS A 104 25.10 12.81 -0.39
C HIS A 104 26.38 12.50 0.39
N PHE A 105 27.03 13.52 0.95
CA PHE A 105 28.25 13.33 1.73
C PHE A 105 27.97 12.62 3.06
N SER A 106 26.93 13.03 3.79
CA SER A 106 26.54 12.40 5.05
C SER A 106 26.09 10.96 4.85
N GLU A 107 25.44 10.62 3.72
CA GLU A 107 25.05 9.25 3.40
C GLU A 107 26.28 8.34 3.28
N PHE A 108 27.32 8.80 2.58
CA PHE A 108 28.59 8.09 2.48
C PHE A 108 29.24 7.92 3.86
N VAL A 109 29.34 9.01 4.64
CA VAL A 109 29.94 9.00 5.98
C VAL A 109 29.18 8.04 6.90
N PHE A 110 27.87 8.14 7.01
CA PHE A 110 27.08 7.26 7.87
C PHE A 110 27.14 5.80 7.41
N THR A 111 27.24 5.53 6.10
CA THR A 111 27.47 4.17 5.60
C THR A 111 28.84 3.66 6.04
N ALA A 112 29.89 4.48 5.96
CA ALA A 112 31.22 4.12 6.41
C ALA A 112 31.29 3.84 7.91
N LEU A 113 30.54 4.61 8.71
CA LEU A 113 30.45 4.47 10.17
C LEU A 113 29.64 3.26 10.62
N THR A 114 28.56 2.92 9.90
CA THR A 114 27.54 1.98 10.40
C THR A 114 27.49 0.65 9.63
N ASN A 115 27.91 0.63 8.36
CA ASN A 115 27.90 -0.52 7.47
C ASN A 115 29.12 -0.51 6.52
N ASN A 116 30.30 -0.47 7.13
CA ASN A 116 31.60 -0.37 6.46
C ASN A 116 31.86 -1.46 5.39
N GLU A 117 31.38 -2.68 5.65
CA GLU A 117 31.55 -3.84 4.75
C GLU A 117 30.92 -3.61 3.37
N ASN A 118 29.83 -2.84 3.30
CA ASN A 118 29.12 -2.53 2.07
C ASN A 118 29.48 -1.15 1.50
N LEU A 119 30.46 -0.45 2.07
CA LEU A 119 30.87 0.88 1.63
C LEU A 119 31.48 0.82 0.22
N LYS A 120 30.85 1.52 -0.72
CA LYS A 120 31.26 1.64 -2.12
C LYS A 120 31.21 3.10 -2.56
N VAL A 121 31.76 3.40 -3.74
CA VAL A 121 31.63 4.73 -4.35
C VAL A 121 30.14 5.06 -4.57
N ASP A 122 29.31 4.09 -4.92
CA ASP A 122 27.86 4.28 -5.07
C ASP A 122 27.15 4.65 -3.75
N SER A 123 27.80 4.51 -2.58
CA SER A 123 27.22 4.90 -1.28
C SER A 123 27.04 6.41 -1.12
N PHE A 124 27.67 7.24 -1.97
CA PHE A 124 27.35 8.65 -2.08
C PHE A 124 25.97 8.89 -2.72
N LEU A 125 25.40 7.91 -3.41
CA LEU A 125 24.13 8.00 -4.15
C LEU A 125 24.13 9.02 -5.30
N TRP A 126 25.28 9.34 -5.91
CA TRP A 126 25.32 10.16 -7.13
C TRP A 126 24.74 9.44 -8.35
N ASN A 127 24.98 8.13 -8.44
CA ASN A 127 24.52 7.27 -9.54
C ASN A 127 23.06 6.87 -9.34
N HIS A 128 22.17 7.84 -9.49
CA HIS A 128 20.72 7.60 -9.52
C HIS A 128 20.24 7.22 -10.94
N SER A 129 18.97 6.83 -11.02
CA SER A 129 18.32 6.46 -12.27
C SER A 129 18.08 7.67 -13.18
N LEU A 130 17.80 7.44 -14.47
CA LEU A 130 17.53 8.50 -15.43
C LEU A 130 16.39 9.42 -14.96
N GLU A 131 15.37 8.84 -14.32
CA GLU A 131 14.19 9.54 -13.80
C GLU A 131 14.57 10.57 -12.72
N TYR A 132 15.58 10.28 -11.91
CA TYR A 132 16.08 11.22 -10.90
C TYR A 132 16.71 12.45 -11.56
N TRP A 133 17.58 12.25 -12.56
CA TRP A 133 18.23 13.35 -13.25
C TRP A 133 17.24 14.19 -14.04
N VAL A 134 16.23 13.56 -14.66
CA VAL A 134 15.11 14.27 -15.29
C VAL A 134 14.40 15.13 -14.25
N ALA A 135 14.03 14.58 -13.10
CA ALA A 135 13.36 15.35 -12.05
C ALA A 135 14.22 16.51 -11.50
N ALA A 136 15.52 16.32 -11.33
CA ALA A 136 16.44 17.35 -10.85
C ALA A 136 16.56 18.48 -11.89
N ILE A 137 16.80 18.15 -13.16
CA ILE A 137 16.88 19.13 -14.25
C ILE A 137 15.56 19.90 -14.39
N THR A 138 14.41 19.21 -14.35
CA THR A 138 13.10 19.88 -14.39
C THR A 138 12.93 20.86 -13.21
N SER A 139 13.38 20.51 -12.00
CA SER A 139 13.31 21.42 -10.86
C SER A 139 14.21 22.65 -11.00
N TRP A 140 15.39 22.49 -11.60
CA TRP A 140 16.30 23.61 -11.86
C TRP A 140 15.79 24.52 -12.97
N LEU A 141 15.15 23.95 -13.99
CA LEU A 141 14.50 24.69 -15.06
C LEU A 141 13.29 25.48 -14.55
N GLU A 142 12.41 24.86 -13.74
CA GLU A 142 11.29 25.55 -13.10
C GLU A 142 11.79 26.73 -12.25
N PHE A 143 12.75 26.48 -11.36
CA PHE A 143 13.33 27.52 -10.53
C PHE A 143 13.95 28.65 -11.36
N GLY A 144 14.72 28.31 -12.39
CA GLY A 144 15.35 29.28 -13.28
C GLY A 144 14.32 30.16 -13.98
N LEU A 145 13.29 29.55 -14.57
CA LEU A 145 12.21 30.27 -15.26
C LEU A 145 11.41 31.14 -14.28
N GLU A 146 11.01 30.61 -13.13
CA GLU A 146 10.25 31.35 -12.13
C GLU A 146 11.07 32.51 -11.53
N SER A 147 12.37 32.31 -11.32
CA SER A 147 13.25 33.39 -10.84
C SER A 147 13.39 34.54 -11.84
N LEU A 148 13.27 34.27 -13.15
CA LEU A 148 13.37 35.27 -14.21
C LEU A 148 12.04 35.96 -14.48
N PHE A 149 10.94 35.22 -14.52
CA PHE A 149 9.63 35.72 -14.95
C PHE A 149 8.69 36.08 -13.78
N VAL A 150 8.82 35.44 -12.62
CA VAL A 150 7.91 35.60 -11.47
C VAL A 150 8.68 35.61 -10.13
N PRO A 151 9.60 36.58 -9.91
CA PRO A 151 10.46 36.62 -8.74
C PRO A 151 9.68 36.78 -7.41
N GLN A 152 8.41 37.18 -7.45
CA GLN A 152 7.55 37.32 -6.27
C GLN A 152 7.26 35.97 -5.58
N LEU A 153 7.43 34.84 -6.27
CA LEU A 153 7.26 33.50 -5.68
C LEU A 153 8.38 33.14 -4.70
N LEU A 154 9.54 33.78 -4.81
CA LEU A 154 10.71 33.49 -3.99
C LEU A 154 10.55 34.07 -2.58
N VAL A 155 9.87 33.34 -1.71
CA VAL A 155 9.59 33.78 -0.34
C VAL A 155 10.59 33.16 0.64
N ASN A 156 11.39 34.02 1.30
CA ASN A 156 12.47 33.57 2.17
C ASN A 156 12.01 32.64 3.31
N TYR A 157 10.88 32.96 3.95
CA TYR A 157 10.32 32.14 5.03
C TYR A 157 9.88 30.75 4.55
N VAL A 158 9.34 30.66 3.33
CA VAL A 158 8.98 29.37 2.71
C VAL A 158 10.25 28.56 2.45
N SER A 159 11.27 29.18 1.87
CA SER A 159 12.56 28.52 1.61
C SER A 159 13.21 28.01 2.91
N LEU A 160 13.23 28.81 3.97
CA LEU A 160 13.76 28.41 5.29
C LEU A 160 12.93 27.28 5.93
N PHE A 161 11.62 27.27 5.75
CA PHE A 161 10.77 26.15 6.15
C PHE A 161 11.12 24.87 5.38
N GLY A 162 11.43 24.98 4.10
CA GLY A 162 11.98 23.89 3.29
C GLY A 162 13.29 23.34 3.86
N VAL A 163 14.21 24.22 4.29
CA VAL A 163 15.45 23.81 4.96
C VAL A 163 15.15 23.04 6.24
N LEU A 164 14.21 23.50 7.06
CA LEU A 164 13.79 22.79 8.28
C LEU A 164 13.26 21.39 7.98
N ILE A 165 12.44 21.24 6.93
CA ILE A 165 11.93 19.94 6.49
C ILE A 165 13.08 19.04 6.01
N CYS A 166 13.99 19.55 5.18
CA CYS A 166 15.16 18.80 4.71
C CYS A 166 16.04 18.33 5.88
N LEU A 167 16.34 19.19 6.85
CA LEU A 167 17.12 18.83 8.04
C LEU A 167 16.40 17.77 8.88
N THR A 168 15.07 17.89 9.03
CA THR A 168 14.27 16.89 9.75
C THR A 168 14.33 15.53 9.04
N GLY A 169 14.15 15.52 7.72
CA GLY A 169 14.24 14.30 6.91
C GLY A 169 15.62 13.68 6.96
N GLU A 170 16.66 14.51 6.92
CA GLU A 170 18.06 14.12 7.04
C GLU A 170 18.34 13.45 8.39
N VAL A 171 17.97 14.09 9.49
CA VAL A 171 18.14 13.52 10.84
C VAL A 171 17.40 12.19 10.98
N ILE A 172 16.15 12.10 10.52
CA ILE A 172 15.36 10.86 10.55
C ILE A 172 16.07 9.74 9.77
N ARG A 173 16.58 10.05 8.57
CA ARG A 173 17.28 9.08 7.73
C ARG A 173 18.57 8.61 8.39
N LYS A 174 19.37 9.52 8.96
CA LYS A 174 20.65 9.17 9.58
C LYS A 174 20.46 8.40 10.89
N LEU A 175 19.42 8.71 11.65
CA LEU A 175 18.98 7.89 12.79
C LEU A 175 18.51 6.49 12.37
N ALA A 176 17.89 6.36 11.19
CA ALA A 176 17.53 5.05 10.64
C ALA A 176 18.79 4.24 10.33
N MET A 177 19.76 4.84 9.63
CA MET A 177 21.05 4.20 9.31
C MET A 177 21.81 3.81 10.59
N TRP A 178 21.83 4.67 11.60
CA TRP A 178 22.48 4.42 12.87
C TRP A 178 21.84 3.26 13.64
N HIS A 179 20.53 3.28 13.83
CA HIS A 179 19.82 2.22 14.55
C HIS A 179 19.80 0.90 13.78
N ALA A 180 19.76 0.93 12.45
CA ALA A 180 19.78 -0.28 11.64
C ALA A 180 21.19 -0.85 11.43
N SER A 181 22.22 0.00 11.44
CA SER A 181 23.63 -0.35 11.25
C SER A 181 23.82 -1.29 10.06
N THR A 182 24.40 -2.47 10.27
CA THR A 182 24.69 -3.47 9.22
C THR A 182 23.42 -4.05 8.57
N ALA A 183 22.24 -3.84 9.16
CA ALA A 183 20.95 -4.21 8.55
C ALA A 183 20.44 -3.14 7.55
N PHE A 184 20.98 -1.92 7.56
CA PHE A 184 20.62 -0.90 6.58
C PHE A 184 21.38 -1.10 5.27
N THR A 185 20.66 -1.28 4.17
CA THR A 185 21.23 -1.38 2.83
C THR A 185 20.50 -0.46 1.86
N HIS A 186 21.22 0.21 0.96
CA HIS A 186 20.60 1.07 -0.07
C HIS A 186 19.76 0.28 -1.08
N LEU A 187 20.06 -1.00 -1.26
CA LEU A 187 19.30 -1.93 -2.07
C LEU A 187 18.43 -2.83 -1.18
N ILE A 188 17.25 -3.21 -1.69
CA ILE A 188 16.37 -4.12 -0.96
C ILE A 188 17.06 -5.48 -0.84
N ALA A 189 17.22 -5.95 0.39
CA ALA A 189 17.76 -7.27 0.65
C ALA A 189 16.74 -8.35 0.25
N ILE A 190 17.07 -9.15 -0.77
CA ILE A 190 16.24 -10.27 -1.25
C ILE A 190 16.57 -11.57 -0.50
N ARG A 191 17.76 -11.66 0.10
CA ARG A 191 18.21 -12.82 0.90
C ARG A 191 18.56 -12.39 2.32
N ARG A 192 18.29 -13.28 3.28
CA ARG A 192 18.61 -13.06 4.69
C ARG A 192 20.08 -13.41 4.96
N ASN A 193 20.89 -12.42 5.32
CA ASN A 193 22.25 -12.62 5.80
C ASN A 193 22.26 -13.20 7.22
N LYS A 194 23.32 -13.95 7.59
CA LYS A 194 23.44 -14.63 8.90
C LYS A 194 23.35 -13.65 10.10
N GLY A 195 23.70 -12.37 9.91
CA GLY A 195 23.58 -11.30 10.92
C GLY A 195 22.29 -10.45 10.83
N HIS A 196 21.38 -10.73 9.91
CA HIS A 196 20.18 -9.91 9.71
C HIS A 196 19.13 -10.19 10.79
N ASN A 197 19.05 -9.29 11.78
CA ASN A 197 18.09 -9.28 12.88
C ASN A 197 17.00 -8.25 12.64
N LEU A 198 15.79 -8.51 13.16
CA LEU A 198 14.70 -7.55 13.09
C LEU A 198 14.90 -6.44 14.14
N ILE A 199 14.99 -5.21 13.67
CA ILE A 199 15.21 -4.02 14.50
C ILE A 199 13.87 -3.33 14.75
N THR A 200 13.50 -3.19 16.02
CA THR A 200 12.22 -2.61 16.45
C THR A 200 12.38 -1.54 17.53
N ASN A 201 13.61 -1.13 17.83
CA ASN A 201 13.96 -0.20 18.89
C ASN A 201 14.40 1.16 18.30
N GLY A 202 14.50 2.19 19.13
CA GLY A 202 14.89 3.52 18.68
C GLY A 202 13.87 4.10 17.71
N ILE A 203 14.31 4.70 16.61
CA ILE A 203 13.39 5.32 15.63
C ILE A 203 12.45 4.31 14.97
N TYR A 204 12.86 3.04 14.90
CA TYR A 204 12.04 1.94 14.41
C TYR A 204 10.87 1.59 15.36
N SER A 205 10.86 2.02 16.63
CA SER A 205 9.67 1.82 17.47
C SER A 205 8.53 2.79 17.12
N VAL A 206 8.82 3.89 16.41
CA VAL A 206 7.86 4.95 16.06
C VAL A 206 7.33 4.77 14.64
N VAL A 207 8.22 4.48 13.67
CA VAL A 207 7.86 4.24 12.27
C VAL A 207 8.63 3.04 11.73
N ARG A 208 8.00 2.22 10.87
CA ARG A 208 8.65 0.99 10.35
C ARG A 208 9.73 1.25 9.33
N HIS A 209 9.57 2.29 8.53
CA HIS A 209 10.47 2.65 7.43
C HIS A 209 11.00 4.09 7.59
N PRO A 210 11.76 4.38 8.67
CA PRO A 210 12.25 5.72 8.97
C PRO A 210 13.19 6.25 7.88
N GLY A 211 14.04 5.40 7.28
CA GLY A 211 14.92 5.81 6.18
C GLY A 211 14.17 6.32 4.94
N TYR A 212 12.99 5.74 4.65
CA TYR A 212 12.12 6.18 3.55
C TYR A 212 11.30 7.41 3.93
N LEU A 213 10.81 7.49 5.16
CA LEU A 213 10.15 8.70 5.65
C LEU A 213 11.10 9.90 5.60
N GLY A 214 12.34 9.74 6.06
CA GLY A 214 13.35 10.79 6.00
C GLY A 214 13.67 11.23 4.58
N TRP A 215 13.79 10.28 3.64
CA TRP A 215 14.01 10.59 2.24
C TRP A 215 12.81 11.28 1.59
N PHE A 216 11.58 10.84 1.88
CA PHE A 216 10.36 11.45 1.38
C PHE A 216 10.20 12.90 1.85
N LEU A 217 10.45 13.16 3.15
CA LEU A 217 10.44 14.52 3.68
C LEU A 217 11.54 15.38 3.04
N TRP A 218 12.74 14.82 2.91
CA TRP A 218 13.87 15.52 2.30
C TRP A 218 13.57 15.91 0.84
N SER A 219 13.03 15.00 0.02
CA SER A 219 12.74 15.27 -1.39
C SER A 219 11.70 16.37 -1.57
N ILE A 220 10.64 16.37 -0.75
CA ILE A 220 9.62 17.44 -0.72
C ILE A 220 10.25 18.75 -0.24
N GLY A 221 11.05 18.71 0.82
CA GLY A 221 11.73 19.88 1.37
C GLY A 221 12.59 20.59 0.33
N THR A 222 13.28 19.85 -0.56
CA THR A 222 14.11 20.47 -1.60
C THR A 222 13.32 21.37 -2.55
N GLN A 223 12.08 21.01 -2.88
CA GLN A 223 11.23 21.81 -3.77
C GLN A 223 10.64 23.02 -3.04
N ILE A 224 10.39 22.89 -1.73
CA ILE A 224 9.99 24.02 -0.89
C ILE A 224 11.13 25.04 -0.75
N ILE A 225 12.39 24.59 -0.67
CA ILE A 225 13.57 25.49 -0.64
C ILE A 225 13.62 26.38 -1.89
N LEU A 226 13.38 25.79 -3.06
CA LEU A 226 13.35 26.49 -4.34
C LEU A 226 12.04 27.27 -4.56
N CYS A 227 11.02 27.07 -3.73
CA CYS A 227 9.68 27.64 -3.89
C CYS A 227 8.96 27.21 -5.18
N ASN A 228 9.29 26.03 -5.71
CA ASN A 228 8.75 25.48 -6.96
C ASN A 228 7.37 24.83 -6.74
N PRO A 229 6.25 25.43 -7.18
CA PRO A 229 4.91 24.89 -6.93
C PRO A 229 4.61 23.62 -7.74
N PHE A 230 5.06 23.52 -8.99
CA PHE A 230 4.76 22.37 -9.86
C PHE A 230 5.63 21.18 -9.50
N CYS A 231 6.94 21.39 -9.38
CA CYS A 231 7.85 20.33 -8.94
C CYS A 231 7.54 19.86 -7.52
N LEU A 232 7.04 20.71 -6.62
CA LEU A 232 6.59 20.26 -5.30
C LEU A 232 5.50 19.18 -5.41
N MET A 233 4.47 19.42 -6.23
CA MET A 233 3.38 18.47 -6.44
C MET A 233 3.87 17.19 -7.16
N ALA A 234 4.72 17.35 -8.17
CA ALA A 234 5.29 16.23 -8.91
C ALA A 234 6.19 15.36 -8.02
N TYR A 235 7.11 15.95 -7.27
CA TYR A 235 8.00 15.24 -6.34
C TYR A 235 7.21 14.54 -5.25
N ALA A 236 6.19 15.17 -4.68
CA ALA A 236 5.33 14.55 -3.67
C ALA A 236 4.62 13.31 -4.23
N TYR A 237 4.02 13.40 -5.42
CA TYR A 237 3.31 12.28 -6.04
C TYR A 237 4.25 11.14 -6.48
N VAL A 238 5.33 11.46 -7.18
CA VAL A 238 6.29 10.47 -7.69
C VAL A 238 7.01 9.78 -6.54
N SER A 239 7.50 10.54 -5.55
CA SER A 239 8.13 9.96 -4.35
C SER A 239 7.15 9.08 -3.58
N TYR A 240 5.89 9.50 -3.44
CA TYR A 240 4.86 8.70 -2.77
C TYR A 240 4.64 7.35 -3.45
N ARG A 241 4.45 7.35 -4.78
CA ARG A 241 4.23 6.11 -5.55
C ARG A 241 5.45 5.20 -5.50
N PHE A 242 6.65 5.77 -5.63
CA PHE A 242 7.91 5.04 -5.51
C PHE A 242 8.03 4.35 -4.15
N PHE A 243 7.77 5.05 -3.05
CA PHE A 243 7.88 4.47 -1.72
C PHE A 243 6.75 3.48 -1.40
N ASP A 244 5.54 3.65 -1.95
CA ASP A 244 4.44 2.68 -1.77
C ASP A 244 4.82 1.32 -2.35
N ASP A 245 5.26 1.32 -3.62
CA ASP A 245 5.69 0.11 -4.31
C ASP A 245 6.94 -0.50 -3.64
N ARG A 246 7.91 0.33 -3.22
CA ARG A 246 9.15 -0.11 -2.57
C ARG A 246 8.92 -0.70 -1.18
N ILE A 247 8.13 -0.02 -0.34
CA ILE A 247 7.76 -0.50 0.99
C ILE A 247 6.98 -1.82 0.88
N TYR A 248 6.09 -1.95 -0.10
CA TYR A 248 5.38 -3.20 -0.34
C TYR A 248 6.35 -4.35 -0.64
N GLU A 249 7.29 -4.17 -1.56
CA GLU A 249 8.25 -5.22 -1.91
C GLU A 249 9.19 -5.57 -0.75
N GLU A 250 9.69 -4.58 -0.01
CA GLU A 250 10.55 -4.82 1.14
C GLU A 250 9.80 -5.52 2.28
N GLU A 251 8.58 -5.08 2.62
CA GLU A 251 7.79 -5.74 3.65
C GLU A 251 7.44 -7.18 3.28
N ARG A 252 7.35 -7.51 1.98
CA ARG A 252 7.13 -8.89 1.51
C ARG A 252 8.32 -9.77 1.91
N TYR A 253 9.54 -9.29 1.68
CA TYR A 253 10.76 -10.00 2.09
C TYR A 253 10.95 -9.99 3.61
N LEU A 254 10.67 -8.89 4.31
CA LEU A 254 10.76 -8.84 5.77
C LEU A 254 9.77 -9.81 6.45
N LEU A 255 8.58 -9.98 5.88
CA LEU A 255 7.62 -11.01 6.29
C LEU A 255 8.16 -12.42 6.05
N GLU A 256 8.89 -12.64 4.95
CA GLU A 256 9.57 -13.91 4.66
C GLU A 256 10.78 -14.15 5.57
N PHE A 257 11.52 -13.11 5.97
CA PHE A 257 12.71 -13.25 6.80
C PHE A 257 12.37 -13.48 8.28
N PHE A 258 11.35 -12.78 8.78
CA PHE A 258 11.07 -12.68 10.21
C PHE A 258 9.67 -13.17 10.61
N GLY A 259 8.80 -13.51 9.65
CA GLY A 259 7.53 -14.19 9.87
C GLY A 259 6.63 -13.50 10.90
N LYS A 260 6.34 -14.19 12.01
CA LYS A 260 5.44 -13.68 13.07
C LYS A 260 6.00 -12.41 13.74
N ARG A 261 7.31 -12.31 13.95
CA ARG A 261 7.91 -11.16 14.64
C ARG A 261 7.66 -9.86 13.86
N TYR A 262 7.80 -9.89 12.54
CA TYR A 262 7.49 -8.73 11.71
C TYR A 262 5.99 -8.42 11.66
N ARG A 263 5.12 -9.44 11.67
CA ARG A 263 3.66 -9.21 11.74
C ARG A 263 3.23 -8.51 13.02
N ASP A 264 3.78 -8.92 14.16
CA ASP A 264 3.43 -8.33 15.46
C ASP A 264 4.02 -6.92 15.60
N TYR A 265 5.17 -6.67 14.97
CA TYR A 265 5.71 -5.32 14.81
C TYR A 265 4.84 -4.44 13.90
N LYS A 266 4.43 -4.96 12.73
CA LYS A 266 3.57 -4.27 11.77
C LYS A 266 2.22 -3.82 12.34
N ARG A 267 1.65 -4.59 13.27
CA ARG A 267 0.39 -4.24 13.94
C ARG A 267 0.52 -3.07 14.90
N ARG A 268 1.71 -2.83 15.46
CA ARG A 268 1.92 -1.84 16.53
C ARG A 268 2.50 -0.53 16.01
N VAL A 269 3.32 -0.59 14.96
CA VAL A 269 4.09 0.56 14.47
C VAL A 269 3.63 0.89 13.06
N PRO A 270 3.26 2.13 12.71
CA PRO A 270 2.87 2.54 11.35
C PRO A 270 4.04 2.49 10.36
N SER A 271 3.76 2.47 9.06
CA SER A 271 4.79 2.48 8.01
C SER A 271 5.71 3.70 8.11
N GLY A 272 5.12 4.88 8.33
CA GLY A 272 5.77 6.18 8.44
C GLY A 272 5.13 7.22 7.52
N ILE A 273 4.99 6.89 6.23
CA ILE A 273 4.39 7.78 5.23
C ILE A 273 2.86 7.62 5.27
N PRO A 274 2.09 8.71 5.49
CA PRO A 274 0.62 8.65 5.57
C PRO A 274 0.01 8.03 4.30
N GLY A 275 -0.94 7.10 4.44
CA GLY A 275 -1.60 6.45 3.31
C GLY A 275 -0.89 5.21 2.73
N ILE A 276 0.39 5.00 3.06
CA ILE A 276 1.13 3.79 2.67
C ILE A 276 0.99 2.75 3.77
N TYR A 277 0.31 1.63 3.50
CA TYR A 277 0.08 0.59 4.52
C TYR A 277 1.05 -0.62 4.40
N GLY A 278 1.81 -0.70 3.31
CA GLY A 278 2.70 -1.82 2.97
C GLY A 278 1.95 -3.12 2.67
N VAL A 279 2.58 -4.29 2.84
CA VAL A 279 1.97 -5.59 2.50
C VAL A 279 0.74 -5.88 3.36
N ASN A 280 -0.45 -5.76 2.79
CA ASN A 280 -1.64 -6.28 3.44
C ASN A 280 -1.48 -7.79 3.62
N MET A 281 -1.40 -8.25 4.87
CA MET A 281 -1.44 -9.67 5.20
C MET A 281 -2.80 -10.22 4.78
N GLY A 282 -2.88 -10.61 3.51
CA GLY A 282 -4.12 -10.89 2.83
C GLY A 282 -4.64 -12.29 3.13
N ARG A 283 -5.95 -12.42 2.95
CA ARG A 283 -6.63 -13.69 2.76
C ARG A 283 -5.95 -14.47 1.63
N ARG A 284 -5.90 -15.81 1.73
CA ARG A 284 -5.45 -16.64 0.59
C ARG A 284 -6.28 -16.30 -0.66
N PRO A 285 -5.67 -16.27 -1.86
CA PRO A 285 -6.40 -16.09 -3.10
C PRO A 285 -7.55 -17.10 -3.22
N ALA A 286 -8.72 -16.63 -3.65
CA ALA A 286 -9.94 -17.46 -3.70
C ALA A 286 -9.79 -18.70 -4.61
N ARG A 287 -8.83 -18.69 -5.55
CA ARG A 287 -8.48 -19.87 -6.38
C ARG A 287 -8.17 -21.12 -5.56
N CYS A 288 -7.61 -20.97 -4.35
CA CYS A 288 -7.31 -22.09 -3.46
C CYS A 288 -8.56 -22.80 -2.94
N TYR A 289 -9.70 -22.09 -2.90
CA TYR A 289 -10.95 -22.57 -2.33
C TYR A 289 -12.08 -22.64 -3.35
N ARG A 290 -11.86 -22.33 -4.64
CA ARG A 290 -12.92 -22.22 -5.64
C ARG A 290 -13.70 -23.51 -5.86
N TYR A 291 -13.04 -24.66 -5.97
CA TYR A 291 -13.72 -25.89 -6.38
C TYR A 291 -14.19 -26.74 -5.20
N ILE A 292 -15.37 -27.35 -5.35
CA ILE A 292 -15.93 -28.27 -4.36
C ILE A 292 -15.19 -29.61 -4.42
N LYS A 293 -14.14 -29.76 -3.61
CA LYS A 293 -13.35 -31.02 -3.55
C LYS A 293 -13.72 -31.93 -2.37
N ASN A 294 -14.03 -31.33 -1.22
CA ASN A 294 -14.20 -32.04 0.05
C ASN A 294 -15.67 -32.31 0.38
N LYS A 295 -15.94 -33.22 1.33
CA LYS A 295 -17.27 -33.35 1.96
C LYS A 295 -17.70 -32.04 2.64
N PRO A 296 -19.01 -31.74 2.75
CA PRO A 296 -19.49 -30.59 3.49
C PRO A 296 -18.96 -30.60 4.93
N TYR A 297 -18.45 -29.45 5.37
CA TYR A 297 -17.87 -29.26 6.70
C TYR A 297 -18.44 -27.98 7.31
N PRO A 298 -19.62 -28.04 7.95
CA PRO A 298 -20.26 -26.86 8.53
C PRO A 298 -19.74 -26.54 9.94
N LYS A 299 -20.03 -25.33 10.42
CA LYS A 299 -19.91 -24.99 11.85
C LYS A 299 -20.81 -25.96 12.64
N SER A 300 -20.24 -26.65 13.62
CA SER A 300 -20.92 -27.70 14.36
C SER A 300 -20.26 -27.91 15.73
N ARG A 301 -20.80 -28.83 16.55
CA ARG A 301 -20.19 -29.22 17.82
C ARG A 301 -18.75 -29.76 17.67
N PHE A 302 -18.41 -30.27 16.47
CA PHE A 302 -17.09 -30.81 16.13
C PHE A 302 -16.18 -29.76 15.46
N CYS A 303 -16.75 -28.79 14.74
CA CYS A 303 -16.03 -27.70 14.08
C CYS A 303 -16.21 -26.38 14.86
N ARG A 304 -15.36 -26.19 15.87
CA ARG A 304 -15.35 -25.03 16.77
C ARG A 304 -14.35 -23.97 16.33
N GLY A 305 -14.46 -22.75 16.87
CA GLY A 305 -13.55 -21.64 16.55
C GLY A 305 -13.67 -21.13 15.11
N VAL A 306 -14.83 -21.35 14.48
CA VAL A 306 -15.15 -20.88 13.13
C VAL A 306 -15.42 -19.38 13.17
N PRO A 307 -14.73 -18.57 12.34
CA PRO A 307 -15.03 -17.14 12.25
C PRO A 307 -16.42 -16.91 11.64
N ASP A 308 -17.06 -15.81 12.02
CA ASP A 308 -18.37 -15.47 11.49
C ASP A 308 -18.32 -15.09 10.01
N ALA A 309 -19.45 -15.30 9.32
CA ALA A 309 -19.61 -14.94 7.92
C ALA A 309 -19.49 -13.42 7.76
N LYS A 310 -18.86 -12.98 6.67
CA LYS A 310 -18.76 -11.55 6.34
C LYS A 310 -20.11 -10.98 5.91
N ILE A 311 -20.87 -11.74 5.13
CA ILE A 311 -22.27 -11.42 4.85
C ILE A 311 -23.11 -11.66 6.11
N ARG A 312 -23.81 -10.62 6.55
CA ARG A 312 -24.70 -10.65 7.72
C ARG A 312 -26.17 -10.45 7.37
N ILE A 313 -26.44 -9.75 6.27
CA ILE A 313 -27.78 -9.37 5.84
C ILE A 313 -28.08 -10.10 4.54
N PHE A 314 -29.17 -10.87 4.53
CA PHE A 314 -29.59 -11.65 3.36
C PHE A 314 -30.78 -11.02 2.62
N ASP A 315 -31.59 -10.18 3.28
CA ASP A 315 -32.75 -9.51 2.70
C ASP A 315 -32.57 -7.98 2.73
N LEU A 316 -32.89 -7.32 1.61
CA LEU A 316 -32.63 -5.89 1.37
C LEU A 316 -33.80 -5.23 0.65
N GLY A 317 -33.86 -3.89 0.75
CA GLY A 317 -34.99 -3.11 0.24
C GLY A 317 -36.24 -3.26 1.13
N ARG A 318 -37.42 -3.16 0.52
CA ARG A 318 -38.71 -3.22 1.23
C ARG A 318 -39.15 -4.66 1.50
N LYS A 319 -38.55 -5.28 2.52
CA LYS A 319 -38.85 -6.66 2.95
C LYS A 319 -40.29 -6.89 3.42
N LYS A 320 -41.00 -5.84 3.85
CA LYS A 320 -42.39 -5.88 4.32
C LYS A 320 -43.43 -5.73 3.20
N ALA A 321 -43.01 -5.45 1.96
CA ALA A 321 -43.94 -5.36 0.83
C ALA A 321 -44.70 -6.69 0.70
N THR A 322 -45.99 -6.63 0.41
CA THR A 322 -46.80 -7.83 0.24
C THR A 322 -46.40 -8.59 -1.02
N VAL A 323 -46.90 -9.82 -1.19
CA VAL A 323 -46.63 -10.66 -2.36
C VAL A 323 -47.14 -10.01 -3.66
N ASP A 324 -48.21 -9.22 -3.60
CA ASP A 324 -48.85 -8.61 -4.77
C ASP A 324 -48.15 -7.34 -5.27
N GLU A 325 -47.34 -6.68 -4.45
CA GLU A 325 -46.70 -5.40 -4.80
C GLU A 325 -45.58 -5.53 -5.84
N PHE A 326 -44.92 -6.70 -5.90
CA PHE A 326 -43.73 -6.93 -6.71
C PHE A 326 -43.88 -8.19 -7.58
N PRO A 327 -44.53 -8.07 -8.76
CA PRO A 327 -44.85 -9.19 -9.65
C PRO A 327 -43.64 -9.77 -10.38
N SER A 328 -42.70 -8.91 -10.79
CA SER A 328 -41.53 -9.32 -11.57
C SER A 328 -40.41 -9.84 -10.69
N CYS A 329 -39.68 -10.85 -11.16
CA CYS A 329 -38.51 -11.39 -10.46
C CYS A 329 -37.33 -11.64 -11.40
N VAL A 330 -36.15 -11.19 -10.98
CA VAL A 330 -34.88 -11.43 -11.68
C VAL A 330 -33.98 -12.29 -10.80
N HIS A 331 -33.30 -13.25 -11.40
CA HIS A 331 -32.38 -14.18 -10.75
C HIS A 331 -30.97 -14.06 -11.31
N LEU A 332 -29.97 -14.14 -10.42
CA LEU A 332 -28.58 -14.40 -10.78
C LEU A 332 -28.28 -15.87 -10.49
N ILE A 333 -27.89 -16.62 -11.51
CA ILE A 333 -27.74 -18.08 -11.47
C ILE A 333 -26.27 -18.47 -11.71
N SER A 334 -25.78 -19.46 -10.99
CA SER A 334 -24.44 -20.04 -11.23
C SER A 334 -24.46 -21.00 -12.40
N ASN A 335 -23.50 -20.89 -13.32
CA ASN A 335 -23.27 -21.89 -14.37
C ASN A 335 -22.12 -22.87 -14.03
N GLU A 336 -21.59 -22.78 -12.82
CA GLU A 336 -20.46 -23.60 -12.39
C GLU A 336 -20.71 -24.20 -11.02
N ARG A 337 -20.11 -25.38 -10.80
CA ARG A 337 -20.10 -26.03 -9.49
C ARG A 337 -18.87 -25.59 -8.70
N GLU A 338 -19.08 -24.68 -7.76
CA GLU A 338 -17.98 -24.01 -7.04
C GLU A 338 -18.33 -23.58 -5.61
N HIS A 339 -17.36 -22.99 -4.92
CA HIS A 339 -17.49 -22.32 -3.64
C HIS A 339 -17.49 -20.82 -3.85
N LEU A 340 -18.58 -20.17 -3.44
CA LEU A 340 -18.66 -18.72 -3.38
C LEU A 340 -18.27 -18.27 -1.98
N SER A 341 -17.24 -17.44 -1.87
CA SER A 341 -16.81 -16.95 -0.56
C SER A 341 -17.84 -16.03 0.08
N SER A 342 -17.93 -16.02 1.42
CA SER A 342 -18.82 -15.12 2.16
C SER A 342 -18.58 -13.63 1.82
N GLU A 343 -17.34 -13.28 1.53
CA GLU A 343 -16.89 -11.96 1.15
C GLU A 343 -17.29 -11.61 -0.28
N ALA A 344 -17.27 -12.59 -1.20
CA ALA A 344 -17.81 -12.44 -2.56
C ALA A 344 -19.32 -12.23 -2.53
N LEU A 345 -20.04 -13.00 -1.69
CA LEU A 345 -21.48 -12.81 -1.47
C LEU A 345 -21.78 -11.40 -0.93
N GLU A 346 -21.02 -10.93 0.06
CA GLU A 346 -21.20 -9.57 0.60
C GLU A 346 -20.86 -8.48 -0.43
N ALA A 347 -19.79 -8.65 -1.21
CA ALA A 347 -19.42 -7.70 -2.26
C ALA A 347 -20.48 -7.63 -3.37
N ALA A 348 -20.98 -8.77 -3.83
CA ALA A 348 -22.05 -8.85 -4.82
C ALA A 348 -23.35 -8.20 -4.30
N ARG A 349 -23.69 -8.48 -3.04
CA ARG A 349 -24.85 -7.91 -2.34
C ARG A 349 -24.77 -6.39 -2.26
N ILE A 350 -23.65 -5.84 -1.80
CA ILE A 350 -23.43 -4.38 -1.72
C ILE A 350 -23.51 -3.76 -3.11
N CYS A 351 -22.89 -4.39 -4.11
CA CYS A 351 -22.85 -3.88 -5.48
C CYS A 351 -24.25 -3.75 -6.09
N ALA A 352 -25.06 -4.82 -6.01
CA ALA A 352 -26.45 -4.79 -6.47
C ALA A 352 -27.29 -3.78 -5.68
N ASN A 353 -27.17 -3.78 -4.35
CA ASN A 353 -27.96 -2.89 -3.48
C ASN A 353 -27.68 -1.41 -3.73
N LYS A 354 -26.40 -1.02 -3.88
CA LYS A 354 -26.05 0.39 -4.18
C LYS A 354 -26.65 0.86 -5.49
N TYR A 355 -26.64 0.01 -6.52
CA TYR A 355 -27.23 0.35 -7.80
C TYR A 355 -28.75 0.48 -7.70
N MET A 356 -29.42 -0.54 -7.13
CA MET A 356 -30.88 -0.56 -6.98
C MET A 356 -31.41 0.60 -6.13
N ILE A 357 -30.72 0.97 -5.05
CA ILE A 357 -31.10 2.14 -4.23
C ILE A 357 -31.01 3.44 -5.05
N LYS A 358 -29.96 3.58 -5.87
CA LYS A 358 -29.76 4.77 -6.70
C LYS A 358 -30.83 4.91 -7.79
N THR A 359 -31.24 3.81 -8.42
CA THR A 359 -32.14 3.84 -9.58
C THR A 359 -33.61 3.65 -9.22
N CYS A 360 -33.93 2.69 -8.36
CA CYS A 360 -35.30 2.30 -8.04
C CYS A 360 -35.78 2.86 -6.69
N GLY A 361 -34.88 3.44 -5.90
CA GLY A 361 -35.14 3.81 -4.51
C GLY A 361 -35.18 2.59 -3.58
N LYS A 362 -35.01 2.82 -2.27
CA LYS A 362 -35.02 1.75 -1.26
C LYS A 362 -36.35 0.99 -1.19
N GLU A 363 -37.45 1.68 -1.46
CA GLU A 363 -38.81 1.13 -1.40
C GLU A 363 -39.25 0.45 -2.71
N GLY A 364 -38.46 0.56 -3.78
CA GLY A 364 -38.83 0.05 -5.11
C GLY A 364 -38.51 -1.44 -5.35
N PHE A 365 -37.79 -2.10 -4.43
CA PHE A 365 -37.38 -3.50 -4.62
C PHE A 365 -37.31 -4.29 -3.32
N HIS A 366 -37.32 -5.62 -3.45
CA HIS A 366 -36.93 -6.56 -2.41
C HIS A 366 -35.92 -7.56 -2.95
N MET A 367 -34.67 -7.50 -2.46
CA MET A 367 -33.58 -8.40 -2.89
C MET A 367 -33.24 -9.40 -1.80
N ARG A 368 -33.09 -10.67 -2.16
CA ARG A 368 -32.69 -11.77 -1.28
C ARG A 368 -31.45 -12.48 -1.82
N VAL A 369 -30.44 -12.63 -0.96
CA VAL A 369 -29.33 -13.56 -1.19
C VAL A 369 -29.80 -14.96 -0.85
N ARG A 370 -29.85 -15.86 -1.84
CA ARG A 370 -30.43 -17.21 -1.68
C ARG A 370 -29.43 -18.21 -1.13
N LYS A 371 -28.13 -17.99 -1.34
CA LYS A 371 -27.07 -18.90 -0.90
C LYS A 371 -26.43 -18.45 0.39
N HIS A 372 -26.38 -19.36 1.36
CA HIS A 372 -25.79 -19.15 2.68
C HIS A 372 -24.42 -19.82 2.79
N PRO A 373 -23.41 -19.14 3.35
CA PRO A 373 -22.07 -19.68 3.47
C PRO A 373 -21.95 -20.58 4.69
N TYR A 374 -22.46 -21.81 4.59
CA TYR A 374 -22.38 -22.80 5.68
C TYR A 374 -21.07 -23.58 5.73
N HIS A 375 -20.38 -23.72 4.59
CA HIS A 375 -19.19 -24.56 4.53
C HIS A 375 -17.96 -23.81 5.04
N VAL A 376 -17.24 -24.41 5.98
CA VAL A 376 -15.99 -23.89 6.54
C VAL A 376 -14.81 -24.34 5.70
N VAL A 377 -14.06 -23.36 5.19
CA VAL A 377 -12.75 -23.61 4.58
C VAL A 377 -11.66 -23.63 5.65
N ARG A 378 -10.69 -24.53 5.45
CA ARG A 378 -9.59 -24.76 6.38
C ARG A 378 -8.27 -24.30 5.79
N ILE A 379 -7.33 -23.97 6.66
CA ILE A 379 -5.96 -23.64 6.29
C ILE A 379 -5.00 -24.35 7.23
N ASN A 380 -4.10 -25.15 6.66
CA ASN A 380 -2.87 -25.51 7.36
C ASN A 380 -1.88 -24.36 7.15
N LYS A 381 -1.65 -23.55 8.19
CA LYS A 381 -0.79 -22.37 8.10
C LYS A 381 0.65 -22.82 8.21
N MET A 382 1.37 -22.81 7.09
CA MET A 382 2.82 -22.95 7.09
C MET A 382 3.48 -21.65 7.54
N LEU A 383 4.54 -21.78 8.31
CA LEU A 383 5.44 -20.70 8.65
C LEU A 383 6.25 -20.35 7.40
N SER A 384 6.05 -19.14 6.88
CA SER A 384 6.88 -18.56 5.84
C SER A 384 8.02 -17.81 6.51
N CYS A 385 8.98 -18.55 7.09
CA CYS A 385 10.22 -17.99 7.60
C CYS A 385 11.42 -18.89 7.31
N ALA A 386 12.62 -18.32 7.19
CA ALA A 386 13.85 -19.11 7.09
C ALA A 386 14.00 -20.05 8.30
N GLY A 387 14.35 -21.32 8.07
CA GLY A 387 14.40 -22.34 9.13
C GLY A 387 13.02 -22.82 9.62
N ALA A 388 11.94 -22.51 8.90
CA ALA A 388 10.59 -22.95 9.27
C ALA A 388 10.45 -24.48 9.33
N ASP A 389 11.22 -25.23 8.56
CA ASP A 389 11.35 -26.69 8.62
C ASP A 389 11.65 -27.21 10.03
N ARG A 390 12.38 -26.44 10.85
CA ARG A 390 12.72 -26.80 12.23
C ARG A 390 11.62 -26.47 13.25
N LEU A 391 10.74 -25.52 12.91
CA LEU A 391 9.74 -24.95 13.82
C LEU A 391 8.30 -25.36 13.50
N GLN A 392 8.08 -25.96 12.33
CA GLN A 392 6.78 -26.40 11.86
C GLN A 392 6.77 -27.90 11.63
N THR A 393 5.63 -28.54 11.89
CA THR A 393 5.46 -29.99 11.67
C THR A 393 5.29 -30.35 10.20
N GLY A 394 5.40 -29.37 9.29
CA GLY A 394 5.15 -29.53 7.86
C GLY A 394 3.77 -30.13 7.61
N MET A 395 3.75 -31.30 6.97
CA MET A 395 2.51 -32.03 6.67
C MET A 395 2.08 -33.00 7.77
N ARG A 396 2.87 -33.19 8.83
CA ARG A 396 2.46 -33.98 10.00
C ARG A 396 1.35 -33.24 10.75
N GLY A 397 0.20 -33.88 10.95
CA GLY A 397 -0.96 -33.25 11.58
C GLY A 397 -1.60 -32.13 10.73
N ALA A 398 -1.53 -32.22 9.40
CA ALA A 398 -1.96 -31.17 8.46
C ALA A 398 -3.45 -30.81 8.44
N PHE A 399 -4.25 -31.25 9.42
CA PHE A 399 -5.66 -30.87 9.51
C PHE A 399 -5.77 -29.37 9.80
N GLY A 400 -6.15 -28.61 8.77
CA GLY A 400 -6.17 -27.15 8.86
C GLY A 400 -7.18 -26.60 9.86
N LYS A 401 -6.87 -25.43 10.42
CA LYS A 401 -7.80 -24.67 11.28
C LYS A 401 -8.87 -23.97 10.43
N PRO A 402 -10.10 -23.76 10.95
CA PRO A 402 -11.11 -22.92 10.29
C PRO A 402 -10.57 -21.52 9.96
N GLN A 403 -10.78 -21.05 8.73
CA GLN A 403 -10.27 -19.75 8.26
C GLN A 403 -11.36 -18.84 7.67
N GLY A 404 -12.41 -19.42 7.11
CA GLY A 404 -13.49 -18.65 6.49
C GLY A 404 -14.67 -19.53 6.12
N LEU A 405 -15.75 -18.88 5.69
CA LEU A 405 -17.00 -19.51 5.29
C LEU A 405 -17.25 -19.29 3.80
N VAL A 406 -17.75 -20.33 3.15
CA VAL A 406 -18.11 -20.35 1.71
C VAL A 406 -19.47 -21.00 1.52
N ALA A 407 -20.22 -20.55 0.53
CA ALA A 407 -21.43 -21.20 0.06
C ALA A 407 -21.07 -22.20 -1.03
N ARG A 408 -21.63 -23.41 -0.95
CA ARG A 408 -21.50 -24.43 -2.00
C ARG A 408 -22.60 -24.22 -3.02
N VAL A 409 -22.24 -24.08 -4.29
CA VAL A 409 -23.19 -23.88 -5.38
C VAL A 409 -23.00 -24.93 -6.47
N GLY A 410 -24.10 -25.45 -6.99
CA GLY A 410 -24.17 -26.28 -8.18
C GLY A 410 -24.42 -25.48 -9.45
N ILE A 411 -24.49 -26.17 -10.58
CA ILE A 411 -24.91 -25.59 -11.85
C ILE A 411 -26.44 -25.38 -11.79
N GLY A 412 -26.91 -24.22 -12.21
CA GLY A 412 -28.33 -23.85 -12.16
C GLY A 412 -28.80 -23.29 -10.81
N ASP A 413 -27.91 -23.21 -9.82
CA ASP A 413 -28.25 -22.69 -8.51
C ASP A 413 -28.48 -21.16 -8.52
N ILE A 414 -29.61 -20.72 -7.96
CA ILE A 414 -29.91 -19.30 -7.81
C ILE A 414 -29.07 -18.71 -6.66
N LEU A 415 -28.32 -17.66 -6.95
CA LEU A 415 -27.42 -16.96 -6.02
C LEU A 415 -28.11 -15.77 -5.36
N LEU A 416 -28.66 -14.88 -6.19
CA LEU A 416 -29.38 -13.67 -5.80
C LEU A 416 -30.73 -13.66 -6.51
N SER A 417 -31.75 -13.20 -5.81
CA SER A 417 -33.07 -12.95 -6.38
C SER A 417 -33.52 -11.55 -6.02
N VAL A 418 -34.16 -10.85 -6.95
CA VAL A 418 -34.79 -9.57 -6.66
C VAL A 418 -36.19 -9.56 -7.25
N ARG A 419 -37.18 -9.18 -6.43
CA ARG A 419 -38.54 -8.91 -6.89
C ARG A 419 -38.78 -7.40 -6.93
N ILE A 420 -39.46 -6.95 -7.98
CA ILE A 420 -39.63 -5.55 -8.35
C ILE A 420 -40.92 -5.35 -9.14
N ARG A 421 -41.26 -4.09 -9.40
CA ARG A 421 -42.30 -3.72 -10.36
C ARG A 421 -41.80 -3.91 -11.79
N ASP A 422 -42.73 -4.19 -12.71
CA ASP A 422 -42.41 -4.56 -14.10
C ASP A 422 -41.61 -3.49 -14.85
N HIS A 423 -41.91 -2.21 -14.64
CA HIS A 423 -41.21 -1.10 -15.30
C HIS A 423 -39.74 -0.94 -14.88
N GLN A 424 -39.28 -1.62 -13.82
CA GLN A 424 -37.92 -1.49 -13.28
C GLN A 424 -37.01 -2.70 -13.59
N VAL A 425 -37.48 -3.64 -14.42
CA VAL A 425 -36.79 -4.92 -14.69
C VAL A 425 -35.40 -4.74 -15.27
N GLU A 426 -35.22 -3.78 -16.17
CA GLU A 426 -33.92 -3.48 -16.77
C GLU A 426 -32.87 -3.05 -15.74
N HIS A 427 -33.28 -2.30 -14.71
CA HIS A 427 -32.37 -1.90 -13.64
C HIS A 427 -31.93 -3.09 -12.78
N ALA A 428 -32.81 -4.07 -12.55
CA ALA A 428 -32.42 -5.30 -11.86
C ALA A 428 -31.46 -6.15 -12.70
N LEU A 429 -31.66 -6.24 -14.02
CA LEU A 429 -30.74 -6.92 -14.93
C LEU A 429 -29.34 -6.30 -14.86
N GLU A 430 -29.25 -4.97 -14.91
CA GLU A 430 -27.98 -4.24 -14.82
C GLU A 430 -27.33 -4.38 -13.44
N ALA A 431 -28.11 -4.34 -12.35
CA ALA A 431 -27.62 -4.57 -11.00
C ALA A 431 -26.95 -5.95 -10.86
N PHE A 432 -27.58 -6.98 -11.41
CA PHE A 432 -27.05 -8.35 -11.37
C PHE A 432 -25.91 -8.57 -12.36
N ARG A 433 -25.90 -7.87 -13.51
CA ARG A 433 -24.74 -7.83 -14.40
C ARG A 433 -23.51 -7.26 -13.67
N ARG A 434 -23.67 -6.23 -12.84
CA ARG A 434 -22.57 -5.69 -12.02
C ARG A 434 -22.16 -6.63 -10.89
N ALA A 435 -23.15 -7.24 -10.23
CA ALA A 435 -22.90 -8.19 -9.13
C ALA A 435 -22.16 -9.45 -9.59
N LYS A 436 -22.41 -9.93 -10.82
CA LYS A 436 -21.77 -11.15 -11.34
C LYS A 436 -20.24 -11.05 -11.39
N PHE A 437 -19.69 -9.86 -11.65
CA PHE A 437 -18.24 -9.62 -11.64
C PHE A 437 -17.58 -9.77 -10.25
N LYS A 438 -18.37 -9.96 -9.19
CA LYS A 438 -17.86 -10.24 -7.83
C LYS A 438 -17.79 -11.74 -7.54
N PHE A 439 -18.38 -12.58 -8.39
CA PHE A 439 -18.31 -14.02 -8.28
C PHE A 439 -17.22 -14.61 -9.20
N PRO A 440 -16.57 -15.71 -8.80
CA PRO A 440 -15.76 -16.52 -9.70
C PRO A 440 -16.65 -17.17 -10.78
N GLY A 441 -16.08 -17.60 -11.90
CA GLY A 441 -16.81 -18.39 -12.90
C GLY A 441 -17.83 -17.61 -13.74
N ARG A 442 -18.71 -18.36 -14.42
CA ARG A 442 -19.77 -17.81 -15.27
C ARG A 442 -21.12 -17.81 -14.54
N GLN A 443 -21.82 -16.69 -14.59
CA GLN A 443 -23.19 -16.55 -14.10
C GLN A 443 -24.12 -16.03 -15.21
N TYR A 444 -25.38 -16.44 -15.10
CA TYR A 444 -26.47 -15.95 -15.94
C TYR A 444 -27.40 -15.07 -15.14
N VAL A 445 -27.90 -14.03 -15.80
CA VAL A 445 -28.99 -13.20 -15.27
C VAL A 445 -30.22 -13.54 -16.08
N VAL A 446 -31.30 -13.94 -15.41
CA VAL A 446 -32.54 -14.36 -16.06
C VAL A 446 -33.75 -13.68 -15.42
N VAL A 447 -34.75 -13.38 -16.22
CA VAL A 447 -36.07 -12.96 -15.74
C VAL A 447 -36.90 -14.22 -15.52
N SER A 448 -37.49 -14.35 -14.33
CA SER A 448 -38.36 -15.47 -13.97
C SER A 448 -39.75 -15.28 -14.56
N ARG A 449 -40.39 -16.37 -14.96
CA ARG A 449 -41.83 -16.39 -15.32
C ARG A 449 -42.75 -16.37 -14.09
N LYS A 450 -42.18 -16.57 -12.91
CA LYS A 450 -42.91 -16.67 -11.64
C LYS A 450 -43.30 -15.32 -11.08
N TRP A 451 -44.42 -15.29 -10.37
CA TRP A 451 -44.85 -14.11 -9.63
C TRP A 451 -43.93 -13.85 -8.42
N GLY A 452 -43.06 -12.85 -8.53
CA GLY A 452 -42.16 -12.44 -7.46
C GLY A 452 -41.33 -13.60 -6.91
N PHE A 453 -41.43 -13.85 -5.59
CA PHE A 453 -40.74 -14.96 -4.91
C PHE A 453 -41.63 -16.19 -4.70
N THR A 454 -42.79 -16.26 -5.36
CA THR A 454 -43.68 -17.42 -5.29
C THR A 454 -43.18 -18.56 -6.17
N LYS A 455 -43.88 -19.68 -6.10
CA LYS A 455 -43.61 -20.86 -6.93
C LYS A 455 -44.43 -20.90 -8.22
N PHE A 456 -45.48 -20.08 -8.32
CA PHE A 456 -46.47 -20.06 -9.39
C PHE A 456 -46.00 -19.18 -10.54
N ASP A 457 -46.35 -19.58 -11.77
CA ASP A 457 -46.17 -18.72 -12.93
C ASP A 457 -47.13 -17.53 -12.85
N ARG A 458 -46.80 -16.46 -13.57
CA ARG A 458 -47.53 -15.19 -13.48
C ARG A 458 -49.00 -15.35 -13.84
N GLU A 459 -49.29 -16.09 -14.90
CA GLU A 459 -50.64 -16.36 -15.40
C GLU A 459 -51.46 -17.15 -14.36
N ASP A 460 -50.90 -18.26 -13.85
CA ASP A 460 -51.52 -19.08 -12.81
C ASP A 460 -51.81 -18.27 -11.54
N TYR A 461 -50.85 -17.43 -11.11
CA TYR A 461 -51.02 -16.62 -9.91
C TYR A 461 -52.18 -15.64 -10.05
N GLU A 462 -52.30 -14.97 -11.21
CA GLU A 462 -53.41 -14.06 -11.50
C GLU A 462 -54.75 -14.80 -11.54
N GLN A 463 -54.80 -16.01 -12.11
CA GLN A 463 -55.98 -16.85 -12.11
C GLN A 463 -56.37 -17.28 -10.68
N TYR A 464 -55.46 -17.89 -9.94
CA TYR A 464 -55.74 -18.36 -8.58
C TYR A 464 -56.09 -17.22 -7.61
N ARG A 465 -55.58 -16.01 -7.87
CA ARG A 465 -55.97 -14.81 -7.15
C ARG A 465 -57.40 -14.38 -7.46
N LYS A 466 -57.83 -14.46 -8.72
CA LYS A 466 -59.23 -14.20 -9.13
C LYS A 466 -60.19 -15.24 -8.53
N GLU A 467 -59.75 -16.49 -8.45
CA GLU A 467 -60.49 -17.59 -7.82
C GLU A 467 -60.49 -17.54 -6.28
N GLY A 468 -59.82 -16.57 -5.65
CA GLY A 468 -59.73 -16.49 -4.18
C GLY A 468 -58.87 -17.59 -3.52
N ARG A 469 -58.17 -18.41 -4.31
CA ARG A 469 -57.37 -19.54 -3.83
C ARG A 469 -55.99 -19.15 -3.31
N VAL A 470 -55.58 -17.90 -3.48
CA VAL A 470 -54.28 -17.38 -3.03
C VAL A 470 -54.48 -16.40 -1.90
N VAL A 471 -53.96 -16.74 -0.72
CA VAL A 471 -53.97 -15.87 0.45
C VAL A 471 -52.57 -15.29 0.66
N PRO A 472 -52.40 -13.96 0.67
CA PRO A 472 -51.12 -13.32 0.99
C PRO A 472 -50.60 -13.74 2.37
N ASP A 473 -49.32 -14.14 2.44
CA ASP A 473 -48.60 -14.47 3.68
C ASP A 473 -47.26 -13.72 3.70
N GLY A 474 -47.36 -12.39 3.80
CA GLY A 474 -46.22 -11.48 3.72
C GLY A 474 -45.57 -11.47 2.33
N VAL A 475 -44.35 -11.99 2.24
CA VAL A 475 -43.56 -12.04 0.99
C VAL A 475 -44.01 -13.19 0.08
N HIS A 476 -44.62 -14.22 0.66
CA HIS A 476 -45.10 -15.40 -0.03
C HIS A 476 -46.64 -15.42 -0.01
N CYS A 477 -47.21 -16.49 -0.54
CA CYS A 477 -48.63 -16.73 -0.53
C CYS A 477 -48.91 -18.18 -0.10
N LYS A 478 -50.02 -18.38 0.60
CA LYS A 478 -50.60 -19.69 0.84
C LYS A 478 -51.59 -19.99 -0.28
N PHE A 479 -51.55 -21.22 -0.76
CA PHE A 479 -52.51 -21.71 -1.74
C PHE A 479 -53.53 -22.58 -1.02
N ILE A 480 -54.80 -22.23 -1.12
CA ILE A 480 -55.91 -22.98 -0.54
C ILE A 480 -56.12 -24.22 -1.39
N ARG A 481 -55.82 -25.37 -0.80
CA ARG A 481 -56.01 -26.69 -1.40
C ARG A 481 -57.35 -27.26 -0.93
N GLU A 482 -57.93 -28.14 -1.73
CA GLU A 482 -59.04 -29.02 -1.32
C GLU A 482 -58.54 -30.19 -0.46
N HIS A 483 -57.41 -30.02 0.24
CA HIS A 483 -56.79 -31.05 1.05
C HIS A 483 -56.42 -30.46 2.41
N GLY A 484 -57.15 -30.90 3.44
CA GLY A 484 -57.04 -30.47 4.82
C GLY A 484 -58.04 -31.25 5.70
N PRO A 485 -58.12 -30.96 7.01
CA PRO A 485 -59.13 -31.54 7.87
C PRO A 485 -60.54 -31.28 7.31
N LEU A 486 -61.32 -32.32 7.06
CA LEU A 486 -62.64 -32.21 6.43
C LEU A 486 -63.57 -31.26 7.19
N ALA A 487 -63.46 -31.20 8.52
CA ALA A 487 -64.22 -30.30 9.38
C ALA A 487 -63.97 -28.81 9.08
N GLU A 488 -62.77 -28.42 8.66
CA GLU A 488 -62.45 -27.04 8.27
C GLU A 488 -62.94 -26.74 6.84
N TRP A 489 -62.87 -27.72 5.95
CA TRP A 489 -63.32 -27.57 4.56
C TRP A 489 -64.84 -27.40 4.44
N VAL A 490 -65.62 -28.15 5.22
CA VAL A 490 -67.09 -28.05 5.23
C VAL A 490 -67.57 -26.65 5.63
N ASN A 491 -66.83 -25.96 6.51
CA ASN A 491 -67.19 -24.62 6.99
C ASN A 491 -66.62 -23.49 6.11
N ASN A 492 -65.77 -23.81 5.13
CA ASN A 492 -65.14 -22.81 4.27
C ASN A 492 -64.85 -23.40 2.87
N PRO A 493 -65.88 -23.83 2.11
CA PRO A 493 -65.71 -24.29 0.74
C PRO A 493 -65.25 -23.10 -0.13
N ILE A 494 -64.21 -23.34 -0.92
CA ILE A 494 -63.58 -22.36 -1.82
C ILE A 494 -64.59 -21.75 -2.77
#